data_AF-A0A949ICB4-F1
#
_entry.id   AF-A0A949ICB4-F1
#
_cell.length_a   1.000
_cell.length_b   1.000
_cell.length_c   1.000
_cell.angle_alpha   90.00
_cell.angle_beta   90.00
_cell.angle_gamma   90.00
#
_symmetry.space_group_name_H-M   'P 1'
#
loop_
_entity.id
_entity.type
_entity.pdbx_description
1 polymer ?
#
loop_
_entity_poly.entity_id
_entity_poly.type
_entity_poly.pdbx_seq_one_letter_code
_entity_poly.pdbx_strand_id
1 'polypeptide(L)'
;KGKELVPPSLLPMVYSYQGIYDILNPDGDYNTFPYNEYFKKLKLSNKPLFRHFKSIKKPSFVVYGSKDEYSYGKVPQIVSLLKQQCTAPDKFKFSIIKGADHGFTGKERELAEQIVEWLK
;
A
#
# COMPACT_ATOMS: atom_id res chain seq x y z
N LYS A 1 -15.93 -8.27 -22.70
CA LYS A 1 -16.19 -6.91 -22.16
C LYS A 1 -14.98 -6.20 -21.54
N GLY A 2 -14.15 -6.81 -20.67
CA GLY A 2 -13.00 -6.10 -20.05
C GLY A 2 -12.02 -5.48 -21.06
N LYS A 3 -11.44 -6.29 -21.96
CA LYS A 3 -10.55 -5.84 -23.04
C LYS A 3 -11.25 -5.06 -24.17
N GLU A 4 -12.58 -5.12 -24.25
CA GLU A 4 -13.37 -4.35 -25.23
C GLU A 4 -13.55 -2.90 -24.77
N LEU A 5 -13.67 -2.68 -23.46
CA LEU A 5 -13.86 -1.36 -22.85
C LEU A 5 -12.55 -0.69 -22.46
N VAL A 6 -11.48 -1.48 -22.32
CA VAL A 6 -10.15 -1.03 -21.94
C VAL A 6 -9.16 -1.48 -23.00
N PRO A 7 -8.66 -0.56 -23.87
CA PRO A 7 -7.60 -0.91 -24.79
C PRO A 7 -6.29 -1.21 -24.02
N PRO A 8 -5.53 -2.25 -24.43
CA PRO A 8 -4.23 -2.59 -23.83
C PRO A 8 -3.19 -1.46 -23.89
N SER A 9 -3.42 -0.44 -24.73
CA SER A 9 -2.56 0.76 -24.80
C SER A 9 -2.66 1.65 -23.56
N LEU A 10 -3.75 1.59 -22.80
CA LEU A 10 -3.91 2.39 -21.58
C LEU A 10 -3.14 1.80 -20.40
N LEU A 11 -3.16 0.48 -20.24
CA LEU A 11 -2.44 -0.22 -19.17
C LEU A 11 -1.88 -1.55 -19.67
N PRO A 12 -0.62 -1.89 -19.33
CA PRO A 12 0.05 -3.10 -19.80
C PRO A 12 -0.51 -4.39 -19.20
N MET A 13 -1.35 -4.31 -18.17
CA MET A 13 -1.99 -5.44 -17.52
C MET A 13 -3.50 -5.46 -17.78
N VAL A 14 -4.12 -6.64 -17.63
CA VAL A 14 -5.57 -6.79 -17.82
C VAL A 14 -6.29 -6.26 -16.58
N TYR A 15 -7.09 -5.21 -16.79
CA TYR A 15 -7.99 -4.66 -15.77
C TYR A 15 -9.45 -4.76 -16.23
N SER A 16 -10.37 -4.78 -15.28
CA SER A 16 -11.78 -4.47 -15.55
C SER A 16 -11.94 -2.96 -15.78
N TYR A 17 -13.00 -2.56 -16.50
CA TYR A 17 -13.34 -1.14 -16.67
C TYR A 17 -13.48 -0.44 -15.31
N GLN A 18 -14.16 -1.07 -14.35
CA GLN A 18 -14.32 -0.56 -12.99
C GLN A 18 -12.97 -0.38 -12.29
N GLY A 19 -12.07 -1.36 -12.37
CA GLY A 19 -10.75 -1.27 -11.75
C GLY A 19 -9.92 -0.11 -12.29
N ILE A 20 -10.02 0.19 -13.59
CA ILE A 20 -9.35 1.38 -14.16
C ILE A 20 -9.98 2.66 -13.66
N TYR A 21 -11.31 2.74 -13.68
CA TYR A 21 -12.01 3.90 -13.14
C TYR A 21 -11.58 4.17 -11.70
N ASP A 22 -11.48 3.12 -10.87
CA ASP A 22 -11.08 3.24 -9.46
C ASP A 22 -9.61 3.65 -9.27
N ILE A 23 -8.71 3.29 -10.20
CA ILE A 23 -7.30 3.73 -10.18
C ILE A 23 -7.17 5.18 -10.61
N LEU A 24 -7.93 5.61 -11.63
CA LEU A 24 -7.83 6.96 -12.20
C LEU A 24 -8.61 7.99 -11.39
N ASN A 25 -9.69 7.58 -10.73
CA ASN A 25 -10.48 8.45 -9.86
C ASN A 25 -9.80 8.53 -8.48
N PRO A 26 -9.38 9.72 -8.01
CA PRO A 26 -8.82 9.88 -6.66
C PRO A 26 -9.78 9.48 -5.54
N ASP A 27 -11.08 9.55 -5.81
CA ASP A 27 -12.15 9.07 -4.94
C ASP A 27 -12.58 7.62 -5.24
N GLY A 28 -11.87 6.91 -6.12
CA GLY A 28 -12.09 5.49 -6.39
C GLY A 28 -11.68 4.60 -5.23
N ASP A 29 -12.15 3.36 -5.21
CA ASP A 29 -11.93 2.45 -4.08
C ASP A 29 -10.49 1.88 -4.02
N TYR A 30 -9.70 2.06 -5.07
CA TYR A 30 -8.31 1.59 -5.12
C TYR A 30 -7.34 2.57 -4.45
N ASN A 31 -7.73 3.82 -4.20
CA ASN A 31 -6.90 4.82 -3.53
C ASN A 31 -6.89 4.67 -1.99
N THR A 32 -6.42 3.51 -1.52
CA THR A 32 -6.40 3.15 -0.08
C THR A 32 -5.21 3.76 0.67
N PHE A 33 -4.08 3.93 -0.02
CA PHE A 33 -2.84 4.52 0.50
C PHE A 33 -2.42 5.73 -0.34
N PRO A 34 -2.98 6.93 -0.09
CA PRO A 34 -2.78 8.11 -0.93
C PRO A 34 -1.43 8.80 -0.67
N TYR A 35 -0.32 8.07 -0.81
CA TYR A 35 1.03 8.57 -0.53
C TYR A 35 1.43 9.75 -1.40
N ASN A 36 1.12 9.69 -2.70
CA ASN A 36 1.45 10.78 -3.63
C ASN A 36 0.75 12.09 -3.22
N GLU A 37 -0.54 12.01 -2.86
CA GLU A 37 -1.31 13.15 -2.38
C GLU A 37 -0.75 13.71 -1.07
N TYR A 38 -0.43 12.84 -0.11
CA TYR A 38 0.17 13.24 1.17
C TYR A 38 1.55 13.91 1.00
N PHE A 39 2.49 13.24 0.33
CA PHE A 39 3.88 13.72 0.23
C PHE A 39 4.03 14.95 -0.66
N LYS A 40 3.17 15.12 -1.67
CA LYS A 40 3.18 16.30 -2.55
C LYS A 40 2.19 17.38 -2.11
N LYS A 41 1.45 17.17 -1.02
CA LYS A 41 0.42 18.10 -0.50
C LYS A 41 -0.61 18.48 -1.56
N LEU A 42 -1.03 17.50 -2.35
CA LEU A 42 -2.07 17.69 -3.36
C LEU A 42 -3.45 17.62 -2.70
N LYS A 43 -4.48 18.08 -3.41
CA LYS A 43 -5.89 17.93 -3.06
C LYS A 43 -6.60 17.27 -4.24
N LEU A 44 -6.47 15.96 -4.34
CA LEU A 44 -7.03 15.16 -5.43
C LEU A 44 -8.34 14.50 -4.99
N SER A 45 -8.35 13.92 -3.78
CA SER A 45 -9.51 13.25 -3.22
C SER A 45 -10.34 14.19 -2.34
N ASN A 46 -11.65 14.02 -2.37
CA ASN A 46 -12.56 14.64 -1.39
C ASN A 46 -12.69 13.79 -0.11
N LYS A 47 -12.14 12.57 -0.11
CA LYS A 47 -12.18 11.64 1.02
C LYS A 47 -11.00 11.90 1.97
N PRO A 48 -11.16 11.66 3.29
CA PRO A 48 -10.05 11.78 4.23
C PRO A 48 -8.91 10.82 3.89
N LEU A 49 -7.67 11.34 3.87
CA LEU A 49 -6.48 10.54 3.60
C LEU A 49 -6.31 9.43 4.65
N PHE A 50 -5.92 8.24 4.18
CA PHE A 50 -5.71 7.04 4.99
C PHE A 50 -6.94 6.57 5.79
N ARG A 51 -8.16 6.95 5.39
CA ARG A 51 -9.41 6.58 6.11
C ARG A 51 -9.54 5.08 6.39
N HIS A 52 -9.15 4.23 5.43
CA HIS A 52 -9.24 2.79 5.56
C HIS A 52 -8.20 2.28 6.56
N PHE A 53 -6.94 2.70 6.43
CA PHE A 53 -5.88 2.33 7.38
C PHE A 53 -6.22 2.78 8.82
N LYS A 54 -6.71 4.02 8.99
CA LYS A 54 -7.16 4.57 10.29
C LYS A 54 -8.29 3.76 10.94
N SER A 55 -9.13 3.10 10.14
CA SER A 55 -10.26 2.31 10.62
C SER A 55 -9.87 0.93 11.18
N ILE A 56 -8.63 0.49 10.95
CA ILE A 56 -8.15 -0.81 11.43
C ILE A 56 -8.00 -0.78 12.96
N LYS A 57 -8.74 -1.66 13.64
CA LYS A 57 -8.72 -1.83 15.11
C LYS A 57 -8.25 -3.20 15.58
N LYS A 58 -7.91 -4.10 14.64
CA LYS A 58 -7.45 -5.46 14.90
C LYS A 58 -5.90 -5.49 14.94
N PRO A 59 -5.30 -6.44 15.67
CA PRO A 59 -3.86 -6.69 15.58
C PRO A 59 -3.42 -6.79 14.12
N SER A 60 -2.40 -6.02 13.74
CA SER A 60 -1.96 -5.90 12.36
C SER A 60 -0.44 -5.85 12.26
N PHE A 61 0.12 -6.66 11.36
CA PHE A 61 1.53 -6.60 11.00
C PHE A 61 1.70 -5.94 9.64
N VAL A 62 2.44 -4.84 9.61
CA VAL A 62 2.74 -4.08 8.41
C VAL A 62 4.22 -4.28 8.08
N VAL A 63 4.49 -4.88 6.94
CA VAL A 63 5.85 -5.20 6.49
C VAL A 63 6.10 -4.62 5.10
N TYR A 64 7.27 -4.02 4.91
CA TYR A 64 7.71 -3.46 3.63
C TYR A 64 9.07 -4.03 3.25
N GLY A 65 9.30 -4.26 1.95
CA GLY A 65 10.63 -4.45 1.42
C GLY A 65 11.36 -3.11 1.33
N SER A 66 12.63 -3.04 1.75
CA SER A 66 13.37 -1.77 1.77
C SER A 66 13.66 -1.20 0.37
N LYS A 67 13.53 -2.01 -0.68
CA LYS A 67 13.75 -1.66 -2.09
C LYS A 67 12.46 -1.72 -2.91
N ASP A 68 11.29 -1.70 -2.26
CA ASP A 68 10.00 -1.66 -2.95
C ASP A 68 9.95 -0.50 -3.97
N GLU A 69 9.83 -0.87 -5.23
CA GLU A 69 9.87 0.01 -6.40
C GLU A 69 8.63 0.90 -6.53
N TYR A 70 7.51 0.53 -5.91
CA TYR A 70 6.27 1.30 -5.88
C TYR A 70 6.23 2.31 -4.73
N SER A 71 7.22 2.26 -3.83
CA SER A 71 7.34 3.14 -2.68
C SER A 71 8.20 4.38 -2.92
N TYR A 72 8.56 4.67 -4.18
CA TYR A 72 9.31 5.86 -4.62
C TYR A 72 10.63 6.11 -3.85
N GLY A 73 11.29 5.06 -3.36
CA GLY A 73 12.49 5.17 -2.52
C GLY A 73 12.23 5.77 -1.12
N LYS A 74 10.98 5.81 -0.67
CA LYS A 74 10.55 6.46 0.58
C LYS A 74 10.04 5.47 1.64
N VAL A 75 10.44 4.21 1.58
CA VAL A 75 9.95 3.16 2.50
C VAL A 75 10.06 3.57 3.98
N PRO A 76 11.19 4.10 4.48
CA PRO A 76 11.27 4.56 5.88
C PRO A 76 10.27 5.66 6.23
N GLN A 77 10.07 6.63 5.33
CA GLN A 77 9.12 7.73 5.50
C GLN A 77 7.67 7.24 5.43
N ILE A 78 7.38 6.28 4.55
CA ILE A 78 6.06 5.63 4.44
C ILE A 78 5.74 4.89 5.74
N VAL A 79 6.65 4.06 6.25
CA VAL A 79 6.43 3.34 7.51
C VAL A 79 6.26 4.30 8.67
N SER A 80 7.06 5.37 8.74
CA SER A 80 6.89 6.43 9.74
C SER A 80 5.53 7.12 9.65
N LEU A 81 5.10 7.44 8.42
CA LEU A 81 3.77 8.01 8.16
C LEU A 81 2.67 7.07 8.62
N LEU A 82 2.72 5.79 8.27
CA LEU A 82 1.70 4.82 8.70
C LEU A 82 1.62 4.72 10.21
N LYS A 83 2.76 4.69 10.91
CA LYS A 83 2.80 4.76 12.39
C LYS A 83 2.06 5.98 12.93
N GLN A 84 2.22 7.15 12.29
CA GLN A 84 1.50 8.37 12.67
C GLN A 84 -0.01 8.33 12.35
N GLN A 85 -0.41 7.55 11.33
CA GLN A 85 -1.82 7.38 10.96
C GLN A 85 -2.53 6.27 11.77
N CYS A 86 -1.81 5.48 12.58
CA CYS A 86 -2.41 4.47 13.44
C CYS A 86 -3.32 5.10 14.50
N THR A 87 -4.53 4.59 14.63
CA THR A 87 -5.47 4.99 15.69
C THR A 87 -5.44 4.06 16.91
N ALA A 88 -4.68 2.98 16.86
CA ALA A 88 -4.44 2.01 17.94
C ALA A 88 -3.00 1.48 17.85
N PRO A 89 -1.97 2.33 18.09
CA PRO A 89 -0.57 2.00 17.79
C PRO A 89 -0.03 0.76 18.52
N ASP A 90 -0.59 0.44 19.69
CA ASP A 90 -0.32 -0.75 20.49
C ASP A 90 -0.68 -2.07 19.78
N LYS A 91 -1.61 -2.02 18.81
CA LYS A 91 -2.04 -3.19 18.02
C LYS A 91 -1.26 -3.39 16.73
N PHE A 92 -0.31 -2.51 16.43
CA PHE A 92 0.43 -2.57 15.17
C PHE A 92 1.88 -2.96 15.40
N LYS A 93 2.35 -3.92 14.61
CA LYS A 93 3.78 -4.20 14.43
C LYS A 93 4.21 -3.70 13.07
N PHE A 94 5.39 -3.10 13.00
CA PHE A 94 5.97 -2.60 11.75
C PHE A 94 7.35 -3.23 11.53
N SER A 95 7.65 -3.60 10.30
CA SER A 95 8.97 -4.09 9.90
C SER A 95 9.36 -3.63 8.50
N ILE A 96 10.67 -3.50 8.28
CA ILE A 96 11.28 -3.27 6.97
C ILE A 96 12.32 -4.35 6.74
N ILE A 97 12.13 -5.16 5.69
CA ILE A 97 13.07 -6.23 5.31
C ILE A 97 14.15 -5.64 4.41
N LYS A 98 15.40 -5.67 4.88
CA LYS A 98 16.53 -5.06 4.16
C LYS A 98 16.80 -5.82 2.86
N GLY A 99 16.81 -5.08 1.76
CA GLY A 99 17.13 -5.60 0.44
C GLY A 99 15.96 -6.26 -0.30
N ALA A 100 14.81 -6.46 0.34
CA ALA A 100 13.61 -6.97 -0.31
C ALA A 100 12.98 -5.92 -1.23
N ASP A 101 12.51 -6.36 -2.40
CA ASP A 101 11.69 -5.60 -3.34
C ASP A 101 10.20 -5.65 -2.94
N HIS A 102 9.30 -5.19 -3.81
CA HIS A 102 7.86 -5.26 -3.57
C HIS A 102 7.33 -6.70 -3.38
N GLY A 103 7.92 -7.65 -4.10
CA GLY A 103 7.55 -9.07 -4.06
C GLY A 103 8.22 -9.87 -2.95
N PHE A 104 9.15 -9.27 -2.22
CA PHE A 104 10.05 -9.96 -1.28
C PHE A 104 10.89 -11.07 -1.94
N THR A 105 11.28 -10.89 -3.21
CA THR A 105 12.02 -11.87 -4.00
C THR A 105 13.35 -12.23 -3.33
N GLY A 106 13.60 -13.53 -3.12
CA GLY A 106 14.79 -14.05 -2.43
C GLY A 106 14.82 -13.74 -0.92
N LYS A 107 13.73 -13.22 -0.36
CA LYS A 107 13.53 -12.84 1.04
C LYS A 107 12.28 -13.47 1.64
N GLU A 108 11.70 -14.46 0.96
CA GLU A 108 10.46 -15.13 1.33
C GLU A 108 10.57 -15.84 2.69
N ARG A 109 11.72 -16.48 2.95
CA ARG A 109 11.99 -17.13 4.24
C ARG A 109 12.03 -16.11 5.39
N GLU A 110 12.72 -14.99 5.19
CA GLU A 110 12.83 -13.93 6.20
C GLU A 110 11.45 -13.30 6.48
N LEU A 111 10.63 -13.11 5.44
CA LEU A 111 9.24 -12.68 5.58
C LEU A 111 8.41 -13.71 6.38
N ALA A 112 8.51 -15.00 6.03
CA ALA A 112 7.77 -16.06 6.69
C ALA A 112 8.13 -16.18 8.18
N GLU A 113 9.42 -16.11 8.52
CA GLU A 113 9.88 -16.13 9.91
C GLU A 113 9.31 -14.96 10.73
N GLN A 114 9.26 -13.75 10.15
CA GLN A 114 8.65 -12.58 10.82
C GLN A 114 7.14 -12.72 11.00
N ILE A 115 6.43 -13.29 10.03
CA ILE A 115 4.99 -13.54 10.14
C ILE A 115 4.72 -14.59 11.23
N VAL A 116 5.46 -15.70 11.24
CA VAL A 116 5.31 -16.74 12.26
C VAL A 116 5.59 -16.19 13.65
N GLU A 117 6.63 -15.37 13.80
CA GLU A 117 6.95 -14.74 15.08
C GLU A 117 5.87 -13.76 15.54
N TRP A 118 5.22 -13.04 14.63
CA TRP A 118 4.11 -12.14 14.97
C TRP A 118 2.83 -12.88 15.39
N LEU A 119 2.62 -14.10 14.90
CA LEU A 119 1.43 -14.90 15.18
C LEU A 119 1.49 -15.67 16.51
N LYS A 120 2.67 -15.80 17.11
CA LYS A 120 2.86 -16.41 18.44
C LYS A 120 2.40 -15.45 19.55
#